data_AF-A0AAD8HIB5-F1
#
_entry.id   AF-A0AAD8HIB5-F1
#
_cell.length_a   1.000
_cell.length_b   1.000
_cell.length_c   1.000
_cell.angle_alpha   90.00
_cell.angle_beta   90.00
_cell.angle_gamma   90.00
#
_symmetry.space_group_name_H-M   'P 1'
#
loop_
_entity.id
_entity.type
_entity.pdbx_description
1 polymer ?
#
loop_
_entity_poly.entity_id
_entity_poly.type
_entity_poly.pdbx_seq_one_letter_code
_entity_poly.pdbx_strand_id
1 'polypeptide(L)'
;MQISPVFTFANQAGLDMLETTLVALQDIMLDKVLDEAGRKVLLSEFSKIMQQGFAYLPAGICVSSMGRPISYDQAIAWKVLTDDNSSHCLAFMFLNWSFV
;
A
#
# COMPACT_ATOMS: atom_id res chain seq x y z
N MET A 1 4.66 -21.62 6.31
CA MET A 1 4.91 -20.20 6.65
C MET A 1 4.08 -19.36 5.70
N GLN A 2 3.08 -18.64 6.21
CA GLN A 2 2.38 -17.62 5.42
C GLN A 2 3.18 -16.34 5.55
N ILE A 3 3.81 -15.91 4.46
CA ILE A 3 4.54 -14.65 4.44
C ILE A 3 3.48 -13.57 4.21
N SER A 4 3.21 -12.77 5.22
CA SER A 4 2.35 -11.60 5.08
C SER A 4 3.17 -10.44 4.53
N PRO A 5 2.67 -9.70 3.53
CA PRO A 5 3.38 -8.55 2.99
C PRO A 5 3.56 -7.47 4.06
N VAL A 6 4.79 -6.98 4.20
CA VAL A 6 5.19 -5.89 5.10
C VAL A 6 5.63 -4.68 4.28
N PHE A 7 5.54 -3.49 4.89
CA PHE A 7 6.05 -2.27 4.26
C PHE A 7 7.56 -2.16 4.48
N THR A 8 8.31 -1.89 3.40
CA THR A 8 9.78 -1.81 3.45
C THR A 8 10.31 -0.39 3.30
N PHE A 9 9.54 0.51 2.68
CA PHE A 9 9.89 1.92 2.51
C PHE A 9 8.64 2.79 2.37
N ALA A 10 8.80 4.07 2.66
CA ALA A 10 7.82 5.12 2.40
C ALA A 10 8.53 6.48 2.32
N ASN A 11 7.93 7.45 1.63
CA ASN A 11 8.32 8.86 1.75
C ASN A 11 7.70 9.47 3.03
N GLN A 12 8.03 10.74 3.33
CA GLN A 12 7.52 11.40 4.53
C GLN A 12 5.98 11.44 4.56
N ALA A 13 5.33 11.75 3.44
CA ALA A 13 3.86 11.79 3.37
C ALA A 13 3.23 10.41 3.68
N GLY A 14 3.83 9.31 3.23
CA GLY A 14 3.37 7.96 3.55
C GLY A 14 3.61 7.58 5.02
N LEU A 15 4.72 8.03 5.61
CA LEU A 15 4.98 7.86 7.05
C LEU A 15 3.98 8.66 7.90
N ASP A 16 3.69 9.91 7.51
CA ASP A 16 2.72 10.78 8.17
C ASP A 16 1.30 10.20 8.06
N MET A 17 0.93 9.74 6.86
CA MET A 17 -0.34 9.07 6.59
C MET A 17 -0.53 7.86 7.50
N LEU A 18 0.48 6.97 7.60
CA LEU A 18 0.43 5.77 8.44
C LEU A 18 0.73 6.04 9.92
N GLU A 19 0.99 7.29 10.31
CA GLU A 19 1.39 7.69 11.65
C GLU A 19 2.55 6.85 12.20
N THR A 20 3.60 6.68 11.41
CA THR A 20 4.72 5.79 11.77
C THR A 20 6.07 6.42 11.42
N THR A 21 7.15 5.71 11.76
CA THR A 21 8.52 6.06 11.38
C THR A 21 9.09 5.02 10.43
N LEU A 22 10.16 5.33 9.71
CA LEU A 22 10.79 4.38 8.80
C LEU A 22 11.23 3.08 9.49
N VAL A 23 11.65 3.17 10.76
CA VAL A 23 12.06 2.00 11.55
C VAL A 23 10.85 1.13 11.91
N ALA A 24 9.77 1.75 12.41
CA ALA A 24 8.56 1.03 12.83
C ALA A 24 7.68 0.57 11.64
N LEU A 25 7.91 1.11 10.44
CA LEU A 25 7.15 0.75 9.24
C LEU A 25 7.25 -0.75 8.91
N GLN A 26 8.40 -1.37 9.17
CA GLN A 26 8.64 -2.79 8.87
C GLN A 26 7.84 -3.75 9.75
N ASP A 27 7.36 -3.28 10.90
CA ASP A 27 6.49 -4.03 11.80
C ASP A 27 5.01 -3.95 11.40
N ILE A 28 4.67 -3.09 10.43
CA ILE A 28 3.31 -2.92 9.94
C ILE A 28 3.04 -3.91 8.81
N MET A 29 2.01 -4.73 9.00
CA MET A 29 1.52 -5.66 7.99
C MET A 29 0.48 -4.98 7.09
N LEU A 30 0.45 -5.34 5.80
CA LEU A 30 -0.49 -4.77 4.84
C LEU A 30 -1.95 -4.96 5.25
N ASP A 31 -2.30 -6.07 5.90
CA ASP A 31 -3.66 -6.39 6.34
C ASP A 31 -4.13 -5.58 7.55
N LYS A 32 -3.20 -4.88 8.23
CA LYS A 32 -3.49 -3.88 9.27
C LYS A 32 -3.78 -2.51 8.69
N VAL A 33 -3.28 -2.22 7.48
CA VAL A 33 -3.49 -0.93 6.80
C VAL A 33 -4.68 -1.01 5.84
N LEU A 34 -4.67 -1.99 4.93
CA LEU A 34 -5.78 -2.25 4.02
C LEU A 34 -6.79 -3.19 4.68
N ASP A 35 -8.01 -2.71 4.82
CA ASP A 35 -9.14 -3.51 5.26
C ASP A 35 -9.51 -4.62 4.25
N GLU A 36 -10.55 -5.40 4.54
CA GLU A 36 -10.96 -6.49 3.66
C GLU A 36 -11.34 -5.99 2.25
N ALA A 37 -11.99 -4.83 2.14
CA ALA A 37 -12.40 -4.27 0.86
C ALA A 37 -11.19 -3.83 0.03
N GLY A 38 -10.26 -3.10 0.63
CA GLY A 38 -9.01 -2.68 -0.01
C GLY A 38 -8.17 -3.86 -0.48
N ARG A 39 -8.08 -4.93 0.33
CA ARG A 39 -7.39 -6.16 -0.08
C ARG A 39 -8.07 -6.86 -1.25
N LYS A 40 -9.40 -6.93 -1.28
CA LYS A 40 -10.14 -7.51 -2.43
C LYS A 40 -9.89 -6.75 -3.72
N VAL A 41 -9.87 -5.42 -3.66
CA VAL A 41 -9.55 -4.53 -4.78
C VAL A 41 -8.12 -4.75 -5.27
N LEU A 42 -7.15 -4.81 -4.36
CA LEU A 42 -5.76 -5.09 -4.73
C LEU A 42 -5.62 -6.46 -5.41
N LEU A 43 -6.28 -7.48 -4.86
CA LEU A 43 -6.25 -8.84 -5.41
C LEU A 43 -6.89 -8.93 -6.80
N SER A 44 -7.99 -8.20 -7.05
CA SER A 44 -8.61 -8.17 -8.39
C SER A 44 -7.73 -7.49 -9.43
N GLU A 45 -6.99 -6.46 -9.05
CA GLU A 45 -6.06 -5.75 -9.94
C GLU A 45 -4.67 -6.38 -10.01
N PHE A 46 -4.36 -7.36 -9.16
CA PHE A 46 -3.00 -7.90 -9.02
C PHE A 46 -2.45 -8.46 -10.34
N SER A 47 -3.26 -9.22 -11.09
CA SER A 47 -2.85 -9.77 -12.39
C SER A 47 -2.48 -8.65 -13.38
N LYS A 48 -3.25 -7.57 -13.38
CA LYS A 48 -3.02 -6.39 -14.21
C LYS A 48 -1.72 -5.68 -13.81
N ILE A 49 -1.47 -5.50 -12.52
CA ILE A 49 -0.21 -4.91 -12.02
C ILE A 49 0.99 -5.75 -12.46
N MET A 50 0.89 -7.08 -12.36
CA MET A 50 1.99 -7.97 -12.74
C MET A 50 2.26 -7.96 -14.25
N GLN A 51 1.23 -7.89 -15.08
CA GLN A 51 1.36 -7.91 -16.54
C GLN A 51 1.68 -6.53 -17.13
N GLN A 52 0.98 -5.48 -16.71
CA GLN A 52 1.04 -4.13 -17.29
C GLN A 52 1.96 -3.18 -16.51
N GLY A 53 2.39 -3.58 -15.31
CA GLY A 53 3.29 -2.82 -14.45
C GLY A 53 2.57 -2.01 -13.37
N PHE A 54 1.31 -1.62 -13.58
CA PHE A 54 0.56 -0.82 -12.62
C PHE A 54 -0.97 -0.94 -12.78
N ALA A 55 -1.71 -0.46 -11.80
CA ALA A 55 -3.16 -0.29 -11.83
C ALA A 55 -3.60 0.91 -11.00
N TYR A 56 -4.70 1.54 -11.41
CA TYR A 56 -5.43 2.51 -10.61
C TYR A 56 -6.44 1.77 -9.74
N LEU A 57 -6.39 2.02 -8.45
CA LEU A 57 -7.34 1.52 -7.47
C LEU A 57 -8.35 2.63 -7.14
N PRO A 58 -9.64 2.31 -6.95
CA PRO A 58 -10.66 3.28 -6.58
C PRO A 58 -10.37 3.97 -5.24
N ALA A 59 -11.16 4.99 -4.93
CA ALA A 59 -11.22 5.60 -3.60
C ALA A 59 -11.46 4.55 -2.51
N GLY A 60 -10.96 4.80 -1.31
CA GLY A 60 -11.11 3.86 -0.21
C GLY A 60 -10.68 4.43 1.13
N ILE A 61 -10.65 3.54 2.12
CA ILE A 61 -10.20 3.82 3.48
C ILE A 61 -9.07 2.85 3.80
N CYS A 62 -8.04 3.36 4.48
CA CYS A 62 -7.05 2.54 5.17
C CYS A 62 -6.96 2.96 6.65
N VAL A 63 -6.22 2.20 7.43
CA VAL A 63 -6.04 2.45 8.87
C VAL A 63 -4.58 2.73 9.15
N SER A 64 -4.31 3.77 9.95
CA SER A 64 -2.97 4.10 10.41
C SER A 64 -2.44 3.08 11.42
N SER A 65 -1.14 3.15 11.75
CA SER A 65 -0.54 2.32 12.81
C SER A 65 -1.19 2.55 14.20
N MET A 66 -1.78 3.74 14.39
CA MET A 66 -2.48 4.16 15.62
C MET A 66 -3.97 3.83 15.60
N GLY A 67 -4.46 3.14 14.55
CA GLY A 67 -5.86 2.74 14.43
C GLY A 67 -6.80 3.84 13.91
N ARG A 68 -6.28 4.98 13.44
CA ARG A 68 -7.10 6.07 12.89
C ARG A 68 -7.48 5.78 11.42
N PRO A 69 -8.74 5.97 11.03
CA PRO A 69 -9.16 5.84 9.64
C PRO A 69 -8.60 6.98 8.78
N ILE A 70 -8.19 6.63 7.57
CA ILE A 70 -7.67 7.55 6.56
C ILE A 70 -8.45 7.32 5.28
N SER A 71 -9.12 8.34 4.76
CA SER A 71 -9.72 8.30 3.42
C SER A 71 -8.70 8.70 2.36
N TYR A 72 -8.84 8.20 1.14
CA TYR A 72 -8.11 8.63 -0.05
C TYR A 72 -9.01 8.59 -1.29
N ASP A 73 -8.80 9.52 -2.22
CA ASP A 73 -9.64 9.66 -3.43
C ASP A 73 -9.32 8.62 -4.50
N GLN A 74 -8.06 8.17 -4.54
CA GLN A 74 -7.56 7.18 -5.49
C GLN A 74 -6.23 6.63 -4.97
N ALA A 75 -5.92 5.39 -5.31
CA ALA A 75 -4.56 4.88 -5.14
C ALA A 75 -4.00 4.38 -6.48
N ILE A 76 -2.69 4.47 -6.65
CA ILE A 76 -1.97 3.83 -7.75
C ILE A 76 -1.07 2.77 -7.14
N ALA A 77 -1.16 1.54 -7.65
CA ALA A 77 -0.28 0.46 -7.27
C ALA A 77 0.57 0.03 -8.48
N TRP A 78 1.87 -0.13 -8.28
CA TRP A 78 2.78 -0.59 -9.34
C TRP A 78 3.80 -1.58 -8.82
N LYS A 79 4.28 -2.46 -9.70
CA LYS A 79 5.42 -3.32 -9.38
C LYS A 79 6.72 -2.53 -9.49
N VAL A 80 7.55 -2.61 -8.46
CA VAL A 80 8.91 -2.08 -8.49
C VAL A 80 9.80 -3.18 -9.04
N LEU A 81 10.61 -2.83 -10.04
CA LEU A 81 11.56 -3.75 -10.66
C LEU A 81 12.97 -3.51 -10.10
N THR A 82 13.73 -4.57 -9.98
CA THR A 82 15.18 -4.53 -9.76
C THR A 82 15.92 -4.25 -11.08
N ASP A 83 17.23 -4.04 -11.01
CA ASP A 83 18.09 -3.79 -12.18
C ASP A 83 18.08 -4.96 -13.19
N ASP A 84 17.82 -6.19 -12.74
CA ASP A 84 17.68 -7.38 -13.59
C ASP A 84 16.26 -7.60 -14.13
N ASN A 85 15.38 -6.60 -13.99
CA ASN A 85 14.00 -6.61 -14.47
C ASN A 85 13.10 -7.65 -13.77
N SER A 86 13.53 -8.19 -12.62
CA SER A 86 12.68 -9.02 -11.76
C SER A 86 11.81 -8.17 -10.82
N SER A 87 10.70 -8.73 -10.34
CA SER A 87 9.77 -8.00 -9.46
C SER A 87 10.29 -7.98 -8.02
N HIS A 88 10.59 -6.79 -7.49
CA HIS A 88 11.06 -6.59 -6.12
C HIS A 88 9.90 -6.55 -5.11
N CYS A 89 8.95 -5.65 -5.33
CA CYS A 89 7.79 -5.46 -4.46
C CYS A 89 6.66 -4.73 -5.20
N LEU A 90 5.56 -4.46 -4.51
CA LEU A 90 4.58 -3.47 -4.92
C LEU A 90 4.82 -2.17 -4.16
N ALA A 91 4.60 -1.05 -4.84
CA ALA A 91 4.56 0.29 -4.26
C ALA A 91 3.18 0.92 -4.48
N PHE A 92 2.83 1.84 -3.59
CA PHE A 92 1.53 2.51 -3.57
C PHE A 92 1.72 4.02 -3.50
N MET A 93 0.82 4.75 -4.15
CA MET A 93 0.62 6.18 -3.96
C MET A 93 -0.86 6.41 -3.68
N PHE A 94 -1.16 7.04 -2.54
CA PHE A 94 -2.51 7.43 -2.16
C PHE A 94 -2.70 8.92 -2.44
N LEU A 95 -3.71 9.27 -3.24
CA LEU A 95 -4.00 10.64 -3.65
C LEU A 95 -5.02 11.28 -2.69
N ASN A 96 -4.77 12.55 -2.34
CA ASN A 96 -5.63 13.38 -1.49
C ASN A 96 -6.07 12.69 -0.19
N TRP A 97 -5.14 12.01 0.47
CA TRP A 97 -5.47 11.33 1.71
C TRP A 97 -5.71 12.32 2.86
N SER A 98 -6.59 11.96 3.78
CA SER A 98 -6.85 12.73 5.01
C SER A 98 -7.32 11.81 6.13
N PHE A 99 -7.03 12.18 7.38
CA PHE A 99 -7.71 11.57 8.53
C PHE A 99 -9.20 11.92 8.49
N VAL A 100 -10.04 10.95 8.89
CA VAL A 100 -11.50 11.12 9.04
C VAL A 100 -11.86 11.56 10.45
#